data_AF-A0A957IMC9-F1
#
_entry.id   AF-A0A957IMC9-F1
#
_cell.length_a   1.000
_cell.length_b   1.000
_cell.length_c   1.000
_cell.angle_alpha   90.00
_cell.angle_beta   90.00
_cell.angle_gamma   90.00
#
_symmetry.space_group_name_H-M   'P 1'
#
loop_
_entity.id
_entity.type
_entity.pdbx_description
1 polymer ?
#
loop_
_entity_poly.entity_id
_entity_poly.type
_entity_poly.pdbx_seq_one_letter_code
_entity_poly.pdbx_strand_id
1 'polypeptide(L)'
;ARYDYTVAIKQKEIIAPNLPLAYGLAAVDGFDGGILPLRLYSQMMTLLLPEGVETRDGRLREYLTAVPAAHWLDLFNARYLITDKTGDQWRAAGEGRDFSLFFDLQHPTTVAAGETMAVGYVPAFKGTAVYIISSDTPGTLLVTAETGAQWPLAAAAVEGDLWRFALPTPDTPTRLTSITFAAEATPWTVQAVTLANETDGTFLSLVAGQYRLIHSGDVKIYENLDVLPRAFLVADWRWQPAMAAALNALQQTEFNPTVTAVILGNPTAADTQPAAHEPIADQPVILSYAPEEITIAVTTTTPALLVLTDTFYPGWEAAIDGQAAALQQVDGMFRGVFVPAGEHQVTMAYRPDSFKMGLWLTEIGIGVWLLLVAGTAVSWRKTR
;
A
#
# COMPACT_ATOMS: atom_id res chain seq x y z
N ALA A 1 -43.02 6.78 -16.40
CA ALA A 1 -42.37 6.13 -17.56
C ALA A 1 -40.98 6.69 -17.86
N ARG A 2 -40.83 7.92 -18.41
CA ARG A 2 -39.47 8.50 -18.63
C ARG A 2 -38.74 8.82 -17.33
N TYR A 3 -39.44 9.37 -16.32
CA TYR A 3 -38.86 9.62 -14.99
C TYR A 3 -38.39 8.32 -14.33
N ASP A 4 -39.22 7.27 -14.32
CA ASP A 4 -38.86 5.95 -13.76
C ASP A 4 -37.73 5.28 -14.55
N TYR A 5 -37.65 5.48 -15.87
CA TYR A 5 -36.53 4.99 -16.70
C TYR A 5 -35.22 5.74 -16.41
N THR A 6 -35.26 7.06 -16.24
CA THR A 6 -34.09 7.88 -15.86
C THR A 6 -33.64 7.62 -14.42
N VAL A 7 -34.58 7.39 -13.49
CA VAL A 7 -34.28 6.99 -12.11
C VAL A 7 -33.71 5.57 -12.07
N ALA A 8 -34.24 4.64 -12.86
CA ALA A 8 -33.71 3.27 -12.97
C ALA A 8 -32.33 3.22 -13.64
N ILE A 9 -32.04 4.10 -14.62
CA ILE A 9 -30.69 4.24 -15.20
C ILE A 9 -29.72 4.84 -14.18
N LYS A 10 -30.11 5.93 -13.48
CA LYS A 10 -29.26 6.48 -12.40
C LYS A 10 -29.06 5.51 -11.25
N GLN A 11 -30.06 4.71 -10.87
CA GLN A 11 -29.89 3.64 -9.90
C GLN A 11 -28.98 2.53 -10.44
N LYS A 12 -29.08 2.15 -11.72
CA LYS A 12 -28.16 1.16 -12.32
C LYS A 12 -26.72 1.66 -12.43
N GLU A 13 -26.50 2.95 -12.66
CA GLU A 13 -25.15 3.53 -12.70
C GLU A 13 -24.56 3.82 -11.31
N ILE A 14 -25.40 3.97 -10.28
CA ILE A 14 -24.98 4.24 -8.89
C ILE A 14 -24.93 2.96 -8.04
N ILE A 15 -25.60 1.87 -8.43
CA ILE A 15 -25.54 0.56 -7.77
C ILE A 15 -24.52 -0.33 -8.49
N ALA A 16 -23.28 0.14 -8.64
CA ALA A 16 -22.20 -0.83 -8.52
C ALA A 16 -22.16 -1.16 -7.02
N PRO A 17 -22.51 -2.38 -6.59
CA PRO A 17 -22.27 -2.75 -5.19
C PRO A 17 -20.81 -2.49 -4.90
N ASN A 18 -20.50 -1.98 -3.72
CA ASN A 18 -19.14 -1.89 -3.23
C ASN A 18 -18.53 -3.29 -3.32
N LEU A 19 -17.80 -3.56 -4.40
CA LEU A 19 -17.31 -4.89 -4.75
C LEU A 19 -16.35 -5.40 -3.68
N PRO A 20 -15.41 -4.58 -3.16
CA PRO A 20 -14.63 -4.93 -1.99
C PRO A 20 -15.48 -5.51 -0.84
N LEU A 21 -16.48 -4.75 -0.38
CA LEU A 21 -17.37 -5.20 0.69
C LEU A 21 -18.17 -6.46 0.34
N ALA A 22 -18.69 -6.55 -0.89
CA ALA A 22 -19.51 -7.69 -1.32
C ALA A 22 -18.70 -9.00 -1.40
N TYR A 23 -17.40 -8.91 -1.68
CA TYR A 23 -16.49 -10.05 -1.78
C TYR A 23 -15.55 -10.21 -0.57
N GLY A 24 -15.68 -9.35 0.44
CA GLY A 24 -14.79 -9.34 1.62
C GLY A 24 -13.34 -9.04 1.28
N LEU A 25 -13.08 -8.25 0.23
CA LEU A 25 -11.75 -7.80 -0.15
C LEU A 25 -11.47 -6.46 0.53
N ALA A 26 -10.33 -6.32 1.20
CA ALA A 26 -9.91 -5.04 1.73
C ALA A 26 -9.45 -4.11 0.60
N ALA A 27 -9.89 -2.85 0.60
CA ALA A 27 -9.51 -1.85 -0.40
C ALA A 27 -8.98 -0.55 0.21
N VAL A 28 -7.92 -0.02 -0.40
CA VAL A 28 -7.27 1.23 0.06
C VAL A 28 -8.10 2.46 -0.28
N ASP A 29 -9.05 2.41 -1.21
CA ASP A 29 -9.81 3.57 -1.72
C ASP A 29 -10.84 4.18 -0.73
N GLY A 30 -10.88 3.65 0.50
CA GLY A 30 -11.65 4.23 1.61
C GLY A 30 -13.15 4.02 1.50
N PHE A 31 -13.64 3.43 0.41
CA PHE A 31 -15.07 3.20 0.20
C PHE A 31 -15.55 1.84 0.72
N ASP A 32 -14.65 1.03 1.29
CA ASP A 32 -14.76 -0.39 1.72
C ASP A 32 -15.92 -0.75 2.70
N GLY A 33 -16.82 0.19 2.99
CA GLY A 33 -18.04 -0.04 3.79
C GLY A 33 -19.26 0.79 3.36
N GLY A 34 -19.18 1.60 2.30
CA GLY A 34 -20.23 2.57 1.96
C GLY A 34 -20.40 3.71 2.98
N ILE A 35 -19.44 3.86 3.90
CA ILE A 35 -19.34 4.96 4.86
C ILE A 35 -18.30 5.94 4.33
N LEU A 36 -18.54 7.24 4.47
CA LEU A 36 -17.59 8.27 4.09
C LEU A 36 -16.24 8.06 4.81
N PRO A 37 -15.10 8.28 4.12
CA PRO A 37 -13.79 8.13 4.71
C PRO A 37 -13.64 8.97 5.98
N LEU A 38 -12.99 8.40 7.00
CA LEU A 38 -12.68 9.12 8.24
C LEU A 38 -11.74 10.29 7.94
N ARG A 39 -11.80 11.35 8.77
CA ARG A 39 -10.87 12.50 8.67
C ARG A 39 -9.41 12.08 8.60
N LEU A 40 -9.01 11.08 9.39
CA LEU A 40 -7.64 10.54 9.40
C LEU A 40 -7.26 9.94 8.04
N TYR A 41 -8.16 9.19 7.43
CA TYR A 41 -7.94 8.62 6.10
C TYR A 41 -7.78 9.73 5.05
N SER A 42 -8.67 10.72 5.02
CA SER A 42 -8.54 11.84 4.06
C SER A 42 -7.22 12.61 4.23
N GLN A 43 -6.75 12.77 5.47
CA GLN A 43 -5.45 13.37 5.77
C GLN A 43 -4.28 12.49 5.30
N MET A 44 -4.37 11.17 5.44
CA MET A 44 -3.35 10.25 4.94
C MET A 44 -3.29 10.20 3.41
N MET A 45 -4.43 10.32 2.73
CA MET A 45 -4.46 10.31 1.27
C MET A 45 -3.72 11.50 0.63
N THR A 46 -3.42 12.57 1.37
CA THR A 46 -2.56 13.66 0.86
C THR A 46 -1.12 13.21 0.62
N LEU A 47 -0.69 12.05 1.14
CA LEU A 47 0.61 11.45 0.83
C LEU A 47 0.64 10.88 -0.60
N LEU A 48 -0.51 10.44 -1.11
CA LEU A 48 -0.64 9.85 -2.44
C LEU A 48 -1.00 10.91 -3.50
N LEU A 49 -1.76 11.93 -3.10
CA LEU A 49 -2.27 12.96 -4.00
C LEU A 49 -1.20 13.99 -4.37
N PRO A 50 -1.32 14.64 -5.54
CA PRO A 50 -0.48 15.78 -5.88
C PRO A 50 -0.57 16.90 -4.84
N GLU A 51 0.49 17.68 -4.68
CA GLU A 51 0.56 18.77 -3.72
C GLU A 51 -0.61 19.76 -3.90
N GLY A 52 -1.29 20.10 -2.79
CA GLY A 52 -2.43 21.01 -2.78
C GLY A 52 -3.76 20.41 -3.27
N VAL A 53 -3.80 19.12 -3.61
CA VAL A 53 -5.02 18.41 -3.99
C VAL A 53 -5.57 17.64 -2.80
N GLU A 54 -6.87 17.82 -2.53
CA GLU A 54 -7.60 17.04 -1.53
C GLU A 54 -8.76 16.31 -2.19
N THR A 55 -8.89 15.00 -1.94
CA THR A 55 -10.07 14.23 -2.35
C THR A 55 -11.17 14.34 -1.28
N ARG A 56 -12.39 14.70 -1.69
CA ARG A 56 -13.56 14.76 -0.80
C ARG A 56 -14.32 13.45 -0.72
N ASP A 57 -14.21 12.63 -1.76
CA ASP A 57 -14.96 11.38 -1.95
C ASP A 57 -14.06 10.14 -1.99
N GLY A 58 -12.75 10.28 -1.79
CA GLY A 58 -11.80 9.16 -1.77
C GLY A 58 -11.43 8.63 -3.16
N ARG A 59 -11.88 9.26 -4.25
CA ARG A 59 -11.64 8.76 -5.63
C ARG A 59 -10.22 9.09 -6.10
N LEU A 60 -9.22 8.41 -5.55
CA LEU A 60 -7.80 8.64 -5.82
C LEU A 60 -7.47 8.62 -7.31
N ARG A 61 -8.01 7.66 -8.07
CA ARG A 61 -7.71 7.45 -9.48
C ARG A 61 -7.96 8.69 -10.36
N GLU A 62 -8.94 9.54 -10.03
CA GLU A 62 -9.25 10.74 -10.83
C GLU A 62 -8.20 11.84 -10.71
N TYR A 63 -7.37 11.78 -9.66
CA TYR A 63 -6.35 12.78 -9.35
C TYR A 63 -4.93 12.32 -9.67
N LEU A 64 -4.74 11.01 -9.86
CA LEU A 64 -3.45 10.39 -10.12
C LEU A 64 -3.28 10.15 -11.62
N THR A 65 -2.13 10.51 -12.17
CA THR A 65 -1.77 10.20 -13.56
C THR A 65 -0.98 8.90 -13.71
N ALA A 66 -0.36 8.45 -12.62
CA ALA A 66 0.37 7.19 -12.51
C ALA A 66 0.23 6.63 -11.08
N VAL A 67 0.69 5.40 -10.88
CA VAL A 67 0.72 4.74 -9.57
C VAL A 67 1.69 5.50 -8.64
N PRO A 68 1.28 5.81 -7.39
CA PRO A 68 2.17 6.41 -6.40
C PRO A 68 3.38 5.52 -6.08
N ALA A 69 4.41 6.09 -5.45
CA ALA A 69 5.56 5.33 -5.00
C ALA A 69 5.14 4.16 -4.10
N ALA A 70 5.79 3.00 -4.30
CA ALA A 70 5.34 1.75 -3.70
C ALA A 70 5.34 1.77 -2.16
N HIS A 71 6.33 2.43 -1.54
CA HIS A 71 6.43 2.56 -0.09
C HIS A 71 5.19 3.19 0.55
N TRP A 72 4.46 4.06 -0.17
CA TRP A 72 3.21 4.60 0.31
C TRP A 72 2.07 3.59 0.31
N LEU A 73 2.04 2.73 -0.69
CA LEU A 73 1.05 1.66 -0.82
C LEU A 73 1.34 0.50 0.14
N ASP A 74 2.62 0.28 0.43
CA ASP A 74 3.10 -0.70 1.40
C ASP A 74 2.59 -0.40 2.82
N LEU A 75 2.52 0.87 3.21
CA LEU A 75 1.88 1.29 4.47
C LEU A 75 0.43 0.80 4.61
N PHE A 76 -0.29 0.63 3.50
CA PHE A 76 -1.66 0.12 3.50
C PHE A 76 -1.74 -1.40 3.28
N ASN A 77 -0.62 -2.12 3.33
CA ASN A 77 -0.54 -3.54 3.00
C ASN A 77 -1.12 -3.85 1.59
N ALA A 78 -0.95 -2.92 0.64
CA ALA A 78 -1.58 -3.03 -0.68
C ALA A 78 -0.81 -3.99 -1.60
N ARG A 79 -1.25 -5.25 -1.64
CA ARG A 79 -0.63 -6.28 -2.47
C ARG A 79 -0.99 -6.21 -3.95
N TYR A 80 -2.23 -5.82 -4.28
CA TYR A 80 -2.70 -5.80 -5.66
C TYR A 80 -3.14 -4.39 -6.05
N LEU A 81 -2.75 -3.98 -7.25
CA LEU A 81 -3.16 -2.71 -7.86
C LEU A 81 -3.97 -2.99 -9.10
N ILE A 82 -5.06 -2.23 -9.26
CA ILE A 82 -5.88 -2.26 -10.46
C ILE A 82 -5.78 -0.88 -11.09
N THR A 83 -5.35 -0.84 -12.35
CA THR A 83 -5.31 0.40 -13.13
C THR A 83 -6.03 0.20 -14.46
N ASP A 84 -6.42 1.31 -15.07
CA ASP A 84 -6.85 1.32 -16.47
C ASP A 84 -5.63 1.41 -17.41
N LYS A 85 -5.90 1.42 -18.71
CA LYS A 85 -4.88 1.55 -19.76
C LYS A 85 -4.76 2.98 -20.30
N THR A 86 -5.39 3.94 -19.63
CA THR A 86 -5.41 5.32 -20.11
C THR A 86 -4.05 5.95 -19.85
N GLY A 87 -3.47 6.53 -20.91
CA GLY A 87 -2.15 7.17 -20.86
C GLY A 87 -0.99 6.31 -21.37
N ASP A 88 -1.16 5.00 -21.56
CA ASP A 88 -0.14 4.16 -22.19
C ASP A 88 0.13 4.57 -23.64
N GLN A 89 1.35 4.36 -24.12
CA GLN A 89 1.79 4.83 -25.44
C GLN A 89 2.22 3.69 -26.37
N TRP A 90 2.01 3.90 -27.67
CA TRP A 90 2.67 3.13 -28.72
C TRP A 90 3.71 4.03 -29.40
N ARG A 91 4.94 3.52 -29.57
CA ARG A 91 6.02 4.25 -30.24
C ARG A 91 6.61 3.40 -31.34
N ALA A 92 6.90 4.02 -32.48
CA ALA A 92 7.68 3.37 -33.53
C ALA A 92 9.07 3.00 -32.98
N ALA A 93 9.54 1.80 -33.33
CA ALA A 93 10.82 1.29 -32.86
C ALA A 93 11.53 0.49 -33.95
N GLY A 94 12.85 0.38 -33.82
CA GLY A 94 13.71 -0.32 -34.75
C GLY A 94 14.33 0.61 -35.79
N GLU A 95 15.65 0.49 -35.97
CA GLU A 95 16.38 1.24 -37.01
C GLU A 95 15.97 0.74 -38.40
N GLY A 96 14.94 1.36 -38.99
CA GLY A 96 14.46 1.05 -40.34
C GLY A 96 13.57 -0.20 -40.46
N ARG A 97 13.02 -0.71 -39.35
CA ARG A 97 12.01 -1.78 -39.33
C ARG A 97 10.65 -1.21 -38.96
N ASP A 98 9.60 -1.74 -39.58
CA ASP A 98 8.24 -1.20 -39.47
C ASP A 98 7.47 -1.91 -38.34
N PHE A 99 7.89 -1.69 -37.08
CA PHE A 99 7.15 -2.17 -35.92
C PHE A 99 7.04 -1.11 -34.82
N SER A 100 6.05 -1.27 -33.95
CA SER A 100 5.80 -0.36 -32.84
C SER A 100 5.80 -1.14 -31.53
N LEU A 101 6.29 -0.49 -30.48
CA LEU A 101 6.34 -1.02 -29.13
C LEU A 101 5.30 -0.32 -28.27
N PHE A 102 4.65 -1.10 -27.41
CA PHE A 102 3.76 -0.61 -26.37
C PHE A 102 4.55 -0.28 -25.11
N PHE A 103 4.19 0.80 -24.43
CA PHE A 103 4.82 1.28 -23.20
C PHE A 103 3.77 1.54 -22.12
N ASP A 104 3.93 0.82 -21.01
CA ASP A 104 3.15 1.01 -19.78
C ASP A 104 3.71 2.16 -18.96
N LEU A 105 2.96 3.25 -18.84
CA LEU A 105 3.37 4.47 -18.13
C LEU A 105 2.83 4.57 -16.70
N GLN A 106 2.21 3.50 -16.19
CA GLN A 106 1.59 3.51 -14.86
C GLN A 106 2.61 3.49 -13.72
N HIS A 107 3.86 3.08 -13.96
CA HIS A 107 4.89 2.92 -12.92
C HIS A 107 6.17 3.69 -13.25
N PRO A 108 6.13 5.04 -13.26
CA PRO A 108 7.33 5.83 -13.38
C PRO A 108 8.18 5.66 -12.11
N THR A 109 9.47 5.38 -12.27
CA THR A 109 10.37 5.18 -11.13
C THR A 109 11.68 5.91 -11.33
N THR A 110 12.08 6.69 -10.34
CA THR A 110 13.35 7.41 -10.31
C THR A 110 14.43 6.53 -9.68
N VAL A 111 15.57 6.42 -10.36
CA VAL A 111 16.79 5.80 -9.83
C VAL A 111 17.63 6.91 -9.23
N ALA A 112 17.84 6.91 -7.92
CA ALA A 112 18.62 7.94 -7.25
C ALA A 112 20.12 7.80 -7.54
N ALA A 113 20.88 8.89 -7.43
CA ALA A 113 22.32 8.89 -7.70
C ALA A 113 23.06 7.92 -6.77
N GLY A 114 23.91 7.06 -7.35
CA GLY A 114 24.63 6.01 -6.63
C GLY A 114 23.79 4.77 -6.32
N GLU A 115 22.51 4.73 -6.71
CA GLU A 115 21.62 3.61 -6.44
C GLU A 115 21.31 2.79 -7.71
N THR A 116 20.72 1.62 -7.48
CA THR A 116 20.27 0.72 -8.52
C THR A 116 18.82 0.32 -8.28
N MET A 117 18.09 0.09 -9.35
CA MET A 117 16.70 -0.36 -9.31
C MET A 117 16.52 -1.56 -10.24
N ALA A 118 16.06 -2.68 -9.69
CA ALA A 118 15.72 -3.85 -10.49
C ALA A 118 14.29 -3.77 -11.05
N VAL A 119 14.08 -4.41 -12.19
CA VAL A 119 12.76 -4.89 -12.61
C VAL A 119 12.43 -6.10 -11.72
N GLY A 120 11.42 -5.98 -10.85
CA GLY A 120 11.10 -6.98 -9.83
C GLY A 120 10.69 -8.34 -10.41
N TYR A 121 10.15 -8.36 -11.63
CA TYR A 121 9.84 -9.60 -12.34
C TYR A 121 10.15 -9.50 -13.83
N VAL A 122 11.05 -10.36 -14.32
CA VAL A 122 11.36 -10.53 -15.73
C VAL A 122 10.72 -11.82 -16.24
N PRO A 123 9.64 -11.75 -17.05
CA PRO A 123 8.97 -12.94 -17.56
C PRO A 123 9.86 -13.71 -18.54
N ALA A 124 9.51 -14.97 -18.82
CA ALA A 124 10.21 -15.80 -19.79
C ALA A 124 9.99 -15.30 -21.22
N PHE A 125 10.83 -14.38 -21.67
CA PHE A 125 10.80 -13.80 -23.00
C PHE A 125 12.23 -13.66 -23.54
N LYS A 126 12.41 -13.94 -24.84
CA LYS A 126 13.69 -13.80 -25.51
C LYS A 126 13.68 -12.48 -26.28
N GLY A 127 14.53 -11.54 -25.89
CA GLY A 127 14.64 -10.23 -26.53
C GLY A 127 16.02 -10.01 -27.16
N THR A 128 16.14 -8.93 -27.92
CA THR A 128 17.39 -8.44 -28.52
C THR A 128 17.73 -7.02 -28.06
N ALA A 129 16.77 -6.28 -27.50
CA ALA A 129 16.99 -4.96 -26.92
C ALA A 129 15.96 -4.63 -25.84
N VAL A 130 16.35 -3.79 -24.89
CA VAL A 130 15.44 -3.15 -23.93
C VAL A 130 15.22 -1.71 -24.39
N TYR A 131 13.96 -1.31 -24.50
CA TYR A 131 13.56 0.06 -24.78
C TYR A 131 12.97 0.70 -23.53
N ILE A 132 13.25 1.98 -23.34
CA ILE A 132 12.66 2.76 -22.25
C ILE A 132 12.17 4.12 -22.73
N ILE A 133 11.18 4.65 -22.03
CA ILE A 133 10.83 6.08 -22.10
C ILE A 133 11.47 6.77 -20.88
N SER A 134 12.26 7.81 -21.13
CA SER A 134 12.91 8.62 -20.09
C SER A 134 13.07 10.06 -20.60
N SER A 135 12.59 11.02 -19.81
CA SER A 135 12.84 12.46 -20.04
C SER A 135 14.28 12.86 -19.76
N ASP A 136 14.95 12.11 -18.90
CA ASP A 136 16.34 12.32 -18.51
C ASP A 136 17.27 11.47 -19.40
N THR A 137 18.55 11.83 -19.49
CA THR A 137 19.56 10.96 -20.09
C THR A 137 19.75 9.71 -19.21
N PRO A 138 19.48 8.51 -19.72
CA PRO A 138 19.57 7.29 -18.92
C PRO A 138 21.00 6.97 -18.50
N GLY A 139 21.14 6.34 -17.33
CA GLY A 139 22.37 5.70 -16.92
C GLY A 139 22.59 4.34 -17.59
N THR A 140 23.35 3.48 -16.90
CA THR A 140 23.71 2.15 -17.39
C THR A 140 22.63 1.13 -17.04
N LEU A 141 22.39 0.18 -17.94
CA LEU A 141 21.52 -0.98 -17.70
C LEU A 141 22.37 -2.24 -17.51
N LEU A 142 22.34 -2.84 -16.33
CA LEU A 142 22.95 -4.15 -16.08
C LEU A 142 21.91 -5.24 -16.34
N VAL A 143 22.19 -6.13 -17.28
CA VAL A 143 21.33 -7.29 -17.57
C VAL A 143 22.07 -8.59 -17.29
N THR A 144 21.33 -9.61 -16.83
CA THR A 144 21.84 -10.99 -16.72
C THR A 144 21.02 -11.90 -17.63
N ALA A 145 21.70 -12.70 -18.44
CA ALA A 145 21.09 -13.71 -19.29
C ALA A 145 20.86 -15.03 -18.54
N GLU A 146 19.98 -15.88 -19.07
CA GLU A 146 19.76 -17.25 -18.56
C GLU A 146 21.04 -18.11 -18.56
N THR A 147 22.01 -17.80 -19.43
CA THR A 147 23.33 -18.44 -19.46
C THR A 147 24.25 -18.03 -18.30
N GLY A 148 23.85 -17.03 -17.51
CA GLY A 148 24.66 -16.41 -16.46
C GLY A 148 25.56 -15.28 -16.96
N ALA A 149 25.57 -14.98 -18.27
CA ALA A 149 26.32 -13.85 -18.80
C ALA A 149 25.73 -12.51 -18.31
N GLN A 150 26.58 -11.58 -17.90
CA GLN A 150 26.18 -10.25 -17.44
C GLN A 150 26.74 -9.18 -18.36
N TRP A 151 25.91 -8.21 -18.72
CA TRP A 151 26.29 -7.13 -19.63
C TRP A 151 25.86 -5.77 -19.09
N PRO A 152 26.80 -4.83 -18.90
CA PRO A 152 26.47 -3.42 -18.77
C PRO A 152 26.17 -2.86 -20.16
N LEU A 153 24.99 -2.30 -20.35
CA LEU A 153 24.51 -1.75 -21.61
C LEU A 153 24.39 -0.24 -21.49
N ALA A 154 24.88 0.46 -22.51
CA ALA A 154 24.72 1.90 -22.64
C ALA A 154 23.45 2.23 -23.43
N ALA A 155 22.82 3.35 -23.07
CA ALA A 155 21.66 3.85 -23.78
C ALA A 155 22.07 4.49 -25.13
N ALA A 156 21.33 4.19 -26.18
CA ALA A 156 21.35 4.90 -27.44
C ALA A 156 20.02 5.63 -27.63
N ALA A 157 20.06 6.91 -27.99
CA ALA A 157 18.86 7.67 -28.30
C ALA A 157 18.22 7.15 -29.59
N VAL A 158 16.89 6.98 -29.59
CA VAL A 158 16.11 6.58 -30.76
C VAL A 158 15.41 7.82 -31.34
N GLU A 159 14.45 8.37 -30.57
CA GLU A 159 13.71 9.57 -30.94
C GLU A 159 13.08 10.21 -29.69
N GLY A 160 13.33 11.50 -29.48
CA GLY A 160 12.79 12.24 -28.34
C GLY A 160 13.24 11.64 -27.00
N ASP A 161 12.28 11.15 -26.23
CA ASP A 161 12.42 10.52 -24.92
C ASP A 161 12.57 8.98 -24.99
N LEU A 162 12.65 8.40 -26.19
CA LEU A 162 12.79 6.97 -26.40
C LEU A 162 14.28 6.58 -26.49
N TRP A 163 14.68 5.63 -25.66
CA TRP A 163 16.04 5.12 -25.58
C TRP A 163 16.07 3.60 -25.78
N ARG A 164 17.20 3.12 -26.32
CA ARG A 164 17.44 1.71 -26.64
C ARG A 164 18.72 1.21 -25.99
N PHE A 165 18.65 0.05 -25.37
CA PHE A 165 19.78 -0.72 -24.87
C PHE A 165 19.89 -2.02 -25.66
N ALA A 166 20.87 -2.09 -26.57
CA ALA A 166 21.08 -3.26 -27.42
C ALA A 166 21.70 -4.40 -26.61
N LEU A 167 21.16 -5.62 -26.73
CA LEU A 167 21.86 -6.80 -26.25
C LEU A 167 23.04 -7.12 -27.18
N PRO A 168 24.13 -7.74 -26.67
CA PRO A 168 25.32 -8.02 -27.49
C PRO A 168 25.11 -8.99 -28.66
N THR A 169 23.98 -9.71 -28.68
CA THR A 169 23.62 -10.72 -29.68
C THR A 169 22.34 -10.33 -30.45
N PRO A 170 22.42 -9.35 -31.37
CA PRO A 170 21.23 -8.78 -32.02
C PRO A 170 20.46 -9.79 -32.89
N ASP A 171 21.14 -10.81 -33.43
CA ASP A 171 20.52 -11.84 -34.27
C ASP A 171 20.07 -13.08 -33.48
N THR A 172 20.36 -13.15 -32.18
CA THR A 172 20.04 -14.30 -31.34
C THR A 172 19.29 -13.84 -30.10
N PRO A 173 17.94 -13.84 -30.15
CA PRO A 173 17.11 -13.44 -29.03
C PRO A 173 17.47 -14.20 -27.75
N THR A 174 17.82 -13.46 -26.71
CA THR A 174 18.34 -13.99 -25.45
C THR A 174 17.32 -13.79 -24.34
N ARG A 175 17.15 -14.82 -23.50
CA ARG A 175 16.31 -14.72 -22.30
C ARG A 175 17.09 -14.03 -21.20
N LEU A 176 16.51 -12.99 -20.63
CA LEU A 176 17.04 -12.29 -19.47
C LEU A 176 16.42 -12.83 -18.19
N THR A 177 17.21 -12.88 -17.12
CA THR A 177 16.79 -13.28 -15.76
C THR A 177 16.81 -12.10 -14.80
N SER A 178 17.60 -11.07 -15.07
CA SER A 178 17.55 -9.80 -14.34
C SER A 178 17.82 -8.61 -15.27
N ILE A 179 17.19 -7.49 -14.93
CA ILE A 179 17.34 -6.19 -15.57
C ILE A 179 17.43 -5.16 -14.43
N THR A 180 18.55 -4.46 -14.33
CA THR A 180 18.83 -3.51 -13.25
C THR A 180 19.28 -2.19 -13.84
N PHE A 181 18.53 -1.14 -13.56
CA PHE A 181 18.87 0.24 -13.88
C PHE A 181 19.86 0.78 -12.85
N ALA A 182 20.88 1.51 -13.29
CA ALA A 182 21.85 2.14 -12.41
C ALA A 182 21.97 3.63 -12.73
N ALA A 183 22.07 4.46 -11.70
CA ALA A 183 22.37 5.87 -11.81
C ALA A 183 23.73 6.13 -11.16
N GLU A 184 24.76 6.48 -11.95
CA GLU A 184 26.11 6.66 -11.42
C GLU A 184 26.22 7.96 -10.62
N ALA A 185 26.08 9.12 -11.26
CA ALA A 185 26.24 10.42 -10.62
C ALA A 185 24.96 11.27 -10.63
N THR A 186 24.11 11.11 -11.63
CA THR A 186 22.87 11.88 -11.80
C THR A 186 21.66 10.95 -11.70
N PRO A 187 20.65 11.31 -10.89
CA PRO A 187 19.41 10.56 -10.85
C PRO A 187 18.69 10.69 -12.18
N TRP A 188 17.90 9.68 -12.54
CA TRP A 188 17.12 9.67 -13.77
C TRP A 188 15.86 8.83 -13.62
N THR A 189 14.83 9.15 -14.41
CA THR A 189 13.51 8.55 -14.28
C THR A 189 13.20 7.60 -15.43
N VAL A 190 12.92 6.34 -15.08
CA VAL A 190 12.36 5.35 -16.00
C VAL A 190 10.85 5.54 -16.01
N GLN A 191 10.28 6.04 -17.11
CA GLN A 191 8.82 6.20 -17.22
C GLN A 191 8.11 4.91 -17.64
N ALA A 192 8.73 4.16 -18.56
CA ALA A 192 8.23 2.87 -19.04
C ALA A 192 9.38 2.00 -19.55
N VAL A 193 9.17 0.68 -19.57
CA VAL A 193 10.18 -0.31 -20.00
C VAL A 193 9.51 -1.37 -20.86
N THR A 194 10.13 -1.69 -22.01
CA THR A 194 9.67 -2.75 -22.91
C THR A 194 10.86 -3.57 -23.41
N LEU A 195 10.80 -4.88 -23.20
CA LEU A 195 11.77 -5.82 -23.77
C LEU A 195 11.27 -6.25 -25.16
N ALA A 196 12.09 -5.99 -26.18
CA ALA A 196 11.72 -6.24 -27.57
C ALA A 196 12.59 -7.34 -28.16
N ASN A 197 11.99 -8.16 -29.01
CA ASN A 197 12.68 -8.99 -29.98
C ASN A 197 12.58 -8.29 -31.34
N GLU A 198 13.64 -7.60 -31.74
CA GLU A 198 13.65 -6.83 -32.97
C GLU A 198 13.65 -7.74 -34.22
N THR A 199 14.01 -9.03 -34.09
CA THR A 199 14.05 -9.98 -35.22
C THR A 199 12.68 -10.30 -35.80
N ASP A 200 11.65 -10.35 -34.95
CA ASP A 200 10.27 -10.67 -35.34
C ASP A 200 9.25 -9.60 -34.93
N GLY A 201 9.70 -8.52 -34.27
CA GLY A 201 8.86 -7.43 -33.81
C GLY A 201 8.00 -7.76 -32.59
N THR A 202 8.19 -8.92 -31.96
CA THR A 202 7.49 -9.26 -30.71
C THR A 202 8.08 -8.50 -29.54
N PHE A 203 7.28 -8.27 -28.51
CA PHE A 203 7.71 -7.51 -27.34
C PHE A 203 6.92 -7.86 -26.09
N LEU A 204 7.43 -7.39 -24.96
CA LEU A 204 6.86 -7.56 -23.65
C LEU A 204 7.08 -6.29 -22.83
N SER A 205 5.99 -5.66 -22.40
CA SER A 205 6.06 -4.55 -21.44
C SER A 205 6.52 -5.10 -20.09
N LEU A 206 7.45 -4.39 -19.46
CA LEU A 206 7.95 -4.67 -18.12
C LEU A 206 7.51 -3.57 -17.18
N VAL A 207 7.58 -3.84 -15.88
CA VAL A 207 7.24 -2.87 -14.83
C VAL A 207 8.50 -2.56 -14.05
N ALA A 208 8.88 -1.29 -13.99
CA ALA A 208 10.02 -0.87 -13.19
C ALA A 208 9.70 -1.00 -11.69
N GLY A 209 10.68 -1.41 -10.89
CA GLY A 209 10.53 -1.57 -9.44
C GLY A 209 9.86 -2.89 -9.03
N GLN A 210 9.22 -2.90 -7.87
CA GLN A 210 8.78 -4.12 -7.15
C GLN A 210 7.49 -4.78 -7.66
N TYR A 211 6.94 -4.34 -8.79
CA TYR A 211 5.65 -4.82 -9.29
C TYR A 211 5.78 -5.85 -10.40
N ARG A 212 4.82 -6.78 -10.43
CA ARG A 212 4.61 -7.74 -11.51
C ARG A 212 3.24 -7.52 -12.13
N LEU A 213 3.20 -7.27 -13.44
CA LEU A 213 1.95 -7.31 -14.20
C LEU A 213 1.45 -8.76 -14.31
N ILE A 214 0.29 -9.06 -13.70
CA ILE A 214 -0.31 -10.41 -13.70
C ILE A 214 -1.52 -10.53 -14.63
N HIS A 215 -2.15 -9.41 -15.00
CA HIS A 215 -3.24 -9.36 -15.97
C HIS A 215 -3.21 -8.08 -16.79
N SER A 216 -3.47 -8.18 -18.09
CA SER A 216 -3.65 -7.02 -18.98
C SER A 216 -4.77 -7.31 -19.99
N GLY A 217 -5.96 -6.78 -19.72
CA GLY A 217 -7.18 -6.95 -20.51
C GLY A 217 -7.93 -5.63 -20.63
N ASP A 218 -9.16 -5.56 -20.11
CA ASP A 218 -9.89 -4.28 -19.99
C ASP A 218 -9.27 -3.38 -18.91
N VAL A 219 -8.65 -4.00 -17.92
CA VAL A 219 -7.85 -3.37 -16.86
C VAL A 219 -6.47 -4.02 -16.80
N LYS A 220 -5.56 -3.40 -16.07
CA LYS A 220 -4.29 -4.03 -15.68
C LYS A 220 -4.33 -4.36 -14.19
N ILE A 221 -3.80 -5.53 -13.84
CA ILE A 221 -3.64 -5.95 -12.45
C ILE A 221 -2.17 -6.20 -12.21
N TYR A 222 -1.63 -5.54 -11.20
CA TYR A 222 -0.26 -5.69 -10.74
C TYR A 222 -0.25 -6.32 -9.36
N GLU A 223 0.76 -7.14 -9.11
CA GLU A 223 1.08 -7.66 -7.79
C GLU A 223 2.37 -7.00 -7.30
N ASN A 224 2.33 -6.46 -6.09
CA ASN A 224 3.48 -5.99 -5.34
C ASN A 224 4.24 -7.21 -4.78
N LEU A 225 5.50 -7.37 -5.19
CA LEU A 225 6.34 -8.49 -4.79
C LEU A 225 7.06 -8.25 -3.45
N ASP A 226 7.05 -7.01 -2.96
CA ASP A 226 7.72 -6.58 -1.73
C ASP A 226 6.73 -5.86 -0.81
N VAL A 227 5.52 -6.43 -0.68
CA VAL A 227 4.47 -5.86 0.16
C VAL A 227 4.83 -5.96 1.64
N LEU A 228 4.77 -4.84 2.36
CA LEU A 228 4.92 -4.81 3.81
C LEU A 228 3.79 -5.60 4.48
N PRO A 229 4.07 -6.52 5.42
CA PRO A 229 3.03 -7.32 6.05
C PRO A 229 2.13 -6.45 6.92
N ARG A 230 0.89 -6.92 7.15
CA ARG A 230 -0.11 -6.18 7.91
C ARG A 230 0.34 -5.82 9.33
N ALA A 231 1.14 -6.69 9.93
CA ALA A 231 1.81 -6.47 11.21
C ALA A 231 3.32 -6.60 11.03
N PHE A 232 4.08 -5.63 11.52
CA PHE A 232 5.55 -5.60 11.44
C PHE A 232 6.16 -4.93 12.67
N LEU A 233 7.47 -5.11 12.85
CA LEU A 233 8.23 -4.52 13.96
C LEU A 233 9.16 -3.43 13.44
N VAL A 234 9.29 -2.35 14.21
CA VAL A 234 10.32 -1.33 13.99
C VAL A 234 11.11 -1.08 15.27
N ALA A 235 12.42 -0.86 15.11
CA ALA A 235 13.32 -0.51 16.20
C ALA A 235 13.45 1.00 16.41
N ASP A 236 13.15 1.80 15.37
CA ASP A 236 13.22 3.25 15.42
C ASP A 236 11.83 3.90 15.35
N TRP A 237 11.67 5.01 16.06
CA TRP A 237 10.46 5.81 15.98
C TRP A 237 10.71 7.28 16.33
N ARG A 238 9.86 8.14 15.77
CA ARG A 238 9.90 9.59 15.98
C ARG A 238 8.55 10.08 16.47
N TRP A 239 8.55 10.78 17.60
CA TRP A 239 7.34 11.41 18.13
C TRP A 239 7.02 12.69 17.39
N GLN A 240 5.75 12.88 17.04
CA GLN A 240 5.25 14.08 16.38
C GLN A 240 4.02 14.61 17.13
N PRO A 241 4.00 15.92 17.46
CA PRO A 241 2.97 16.47 18.36
C PRO A 241 1.59 16.56 17.71
N ALA A 242 1.50 16.49 16.39
CA ALA A 242 0.26 16.65 15.64
C ALA A 242 0.33 15.96 14.28
N MET A 243 -0.84 15.66 13.71
CA MET A 243 -0.99 15.02 12.40
C MET A 243 -0.24 15.74 11.28
N ALA A 244 -0.28 17.08 11.24
CA ALA A 244 0.41 17.83 10.18
C ALA A 244 1.94 17.63 10.22
N ALA A 245 2.53 17.57 11.43
CA ALA A 245 3.95 17.29 11.60
C ALA A 245 4.28 15.82 11.28
N ALA A 246 3.37 14.90 11.60
CA ALA A 246 3.49 13.50 11.23
C ALA A 246 3.50 13.29 9.71
N LEU A 247 2.54 13.87 8.98
CA LEU A 247 2.49 13.80 7.52
C LEU A 247 3.76 14.39 6.87
N ASN A 248 4.25 15.53 7.38
CA ASN A 248 5.49 16.13 6.91
C ASN A 248 6.71 15.20 7.15
N ALA A 249 6.76 14.54 8.30
CA ALA A 249 7.82 13.59 8.63
C ALA A 249 7.77 12.33 7.74
N LEU A 250 6.56 11.83 7.45
CA LEU A 250 6.37 10.72 6.52
C LEU A 250 6.86 11.09 5.12
N GLN A 251 6.54 12.31 4.62
CA GLN A 251 6.91 12.77 3.26
C GLN A 251 8.41 13.00 3.03
N GLN A 252 9.25 12.88 4.05
CA GLN A 252 10.70 13.05 3.87
C GLN A 252 11.26 11.90 3.03
N THR A 253 12.17 12.21 2.11
CA THR A 253 12.78 11.22 1.21
C THR A 253 13.50 10.10 1.95
N GLU A 254 14.07 10.38 3.13
CA GLU A 254 14.74 9.36 3.95
C GLU A 254 13.80 8.48 4.78
N PHE A 255 12.49 8.75 4.79
CA PHE A 255 11.55 7.96 5.58
C PHE A 255 11.35 6.58 4.96
N ASN A 256 11.62 5.54 5.75
CA ASN A 256 11.37 4.17 5.37
C ASN A 256 10.46 3.50 6.42
N PRO A 257 9.22 3.13 6.07
CA PRO A 257 8.27 2.55 7.02
C PRO A 257 8.70 1.19 7.57
N THR A 258 9.67 0.51 6.93
CA THR A 258 10.19 -0.77 7.43
C THR A 258 11.23 -0.60 8.54
N VAL A 259 11.72 0.63 8.75
CA VAL A 259 12.82 0.93 9.67
C VAL A 259 12.36 1.88 10.78
N THR A 260 11.66 2.95 10.41
CA THR A 260 11.26 4.03 11.33
C THR A 260 9.75 4.22 11.28
N ALA A 261 9.12 4.31 12.45
CA ALA A 261 7.71 4.73 12.58
C ALA A 261 7.55 6.17 13.08
N VAL A 262 6.43 6.79 12.77
CA VAL A 262 6.05 8.12 13.28
C VAL A 262 4.91 7.98 14.28
N ILE A 263 5.14 8.32 15.54
CA ILE A 263 4.13 8.20 16.60
C ILE A 263 3.50 9.57 16.87
N LEU A 264 2.17 9.65 16.84
CA LEU A 264 1.45 10.86 17.19
C LEU A 264 1.32 10.99 18.71
N GLY A 265 1.79 12.12 19.24
CA GLY A 265 1.73 12.44 20.66
C GLY A 265 3.04 13.03 21.18
N ASN A 266 3.21 12.98 22.50
CA ASN A 266 4.45 13.35 23.16
C ASN A 266 4.99 12.14 23.92
N PRO A 267 6.31 11.92 23.93
CA PRO A 267 6.89 10.84 24.71
C PRO A 267 6.62 11.04 26.20
N THR A 268 6.35 9.95 26.89
CA THR A 268 6.30 9.87 28.35
C THR A 268 7.63 9.36 28.89
N ALA A 269 7.87 9.52 30.19
CA ALA A 269 9.10 9.05 30.83
C ALA A 269 9.30 7.51 30.77
N ALA A 270 8.24 6.75 30.46
CA ALA A 270 8.29 5.31 30.29
C ALA A 270 8.68 4.88 28.85
N ASP A 271 8.64 5.82 27.89
CA ASP A 271 8.94 5.53 26.49
C ASP A 271 10.45 5.60 26.25
N THR A 272 11.16 4.52 26.55
CA THR A 272 12.59 4.41 26.27
C THR A 272 12.84 3.97 24.83
N GLN A 273 13.48 4.83 24.05
CA GLN A 273 13.91 4.47 22.70
C GLN A 273 15.14 3.55 22.77
N PRO A 274 15.15 2.42 22.04
CA PRO A 274 16.32 1.55 21.94
C PRO A 274 17.52 2.30 21.41
N ALA A 275 18.72 1.89 21.84
CA ALA A 275 19.97 2.42 21.30
C ALA A 275 20.29 1.86 19.90
N ALA A 276 19.64 0.76 19.50
CA ALA A 276 19.82 0.13 18.21
C ALA A 276 18.68 0.55 17.27
N HIS A 277 19.05 1.09 16.11
CA HIS A 277 18.15 1.54 15.05
C HIS A 277 18.17 0.60 13.84
N GLU A 278 18.62 -0.65 14.03
CA GLU A 278 18.70 -1.62 12.95
C GLU A 278 17.33 -2.21 12.61
N PRO A 279 17.05 -2.52 11.33
CA PRO A 279 15.81 -3.19 10.93
C PRO A 279 15.61 -4.52 11.66
N ILE A 280 14.39 -4.78 12.12
CA ILE A 280 14.05 -6.05 12.78
C ILE A 280 13.56 -7.02 11.71
N ALA A 281 14.31 -8.11 11.50
CA ALA A 281 13.97 -9.14 10.51
C ALA A 281 12.84 -10.07 10.98
N ASP A 282 12.62 -10.18 12.29
CA ASP A 282 11.56 -11.03 12.85
C ASP A 282 10.18 -10.50 12.45
N GLN A 283 9.35 -11.38 11.90
CA GLN A 283 8.00 -11.03 11.47
C GLN A 283 6.96 -11.50 12.50
N PRO A 284 6.12 -10.60 13.03
CA PRO A 284 4.99 -10.97 13.86
C PRO A 284 4.02 -11.91 13.13
N VAL A 285 3.41 -12.84 13.87
CA VAL A 285 2.44 -13.79 13.34
C VAL A 285 1.06 -13.47 13.89
N ILE A 286 0.12 -13.11 13.03
CA ILE A 286 -1.29 -12.94 13.41
C ILE A 286 -1.89 -14.32 13.70
N LEU A 287 -2.19 -14.60 14.97
CA LEU A 287 -2.77 -15.87 15.42
C LEU A 287 -4.28 -15.93 15.18
N SER A 288 -4.97 -14.80 15.39
CA SER A 288 -6.40 -14.63 15.15
C SER A 288 -6.70 -13.21 14.72
N TYR A 289 -7.68 -13.06 13.83
CA TYR A 289 -8.10 -11.76 13.30
C TYR A 289 -9.62 -11.70 13.24
N ALA A 290 -10.23 -10.97 14.18
CA ALA A 290 -11.65 -10.67 14.23
C ALA A 290 -11.88 -9.15 14.27
N PRO A 291 -13.05 -8.65 13.86
CA PRO A 291 -13.32 -7.21 13.84
C PRO A 291 -13.15 -6.53 15.21
N GLU A 292 -13.44 -7.23 16.29
CA GLU A 292 -13.39 -6.72 17.66
C GLU A 292 -12.12 -7.13 18.43
N GLU A 293 -11.36 -8.10 17.94
CA GLU A 293 -10.17 -8.61 18.65
C GLU A 293 -9.15 -9.22 17.68
N ILE A 294 -7.89 -8.83 17.83
CA ILE A 294 -6.76 -9.35 17.07
C ILE A 294 -5.70 -9.84 18.04
N THR A 295 -5.17 -11.03 17.80
CA THR A 295 -4.07 -11.61 18.57
C THR A 295 -2.85 -11.84 17.68
N ILE A 296 -1.70 -11.36 18.12
CA ILE A 296 -0.44 -11.36 17.37
C ILE A 296 0.65 -11.95 18.26
N ALA A 297 1.33 -12.99 17.79
CA ALA A 297 2.56 -13.49 18.39
C ALA A 297 3.74 -12.65 17.90
N VAL A 298 4.56 -12.20 18.84
CA VAL A 298 5.74 -11.38 18.58
C VAL A 298 6.94 -12.05 19.22
N THR A 299 8.01 -12.21 18.45
CA THR A 299 9.33 -12.60 18.95
C THR A 299 10.31 -11.52 18.53
N THR A 300 11.07 -10.96 19.47
CA THR A 300 12.07 -9.93 19.17
C THR A 300 13.22 -9.98 20.17
N THR A 301 14.46 -9.78 19.70
CA THR A 301 15.65 -9.76 20.56
C THR A 301 15.87 -8.41 21.26
N THR A 302 15.22 -7.35 20.78
CA THR A 302 15.31 -5.99 21.31
C THR A 302 13.93 -5.42 21.57
N PRO A 303 13.76 -4.44 22.49
CA PRO A 303 12.52 -3.70 22.57
C PRO A 303 12.17 -3.09 21.20
N ALA A 304 10.91 -3.20 20.81
CA ALA A 304 10.44 -2.85 19.48
C ALA A 304 9.05 -2.20 19.55
N LEU A 305 8.65 -1.50 18.50
CA LEU A 305 7.27 -1.10 18.30
C LEU A 305 6.62 -2.09 17.33
N LEU A 306 5.59 -2.81 17.80
CA LEU A 306 4.69 -3.55 16.92
C LEU A 306 3.74 -2.56 16.26
N VAL A 307 3.75 -2.52 14.93
CA VAL A 307 2.81 -1.75 14.11
C VAL A 307 1.81 -2.71 13.48
N LEU A 308 0.53 -2.37 13.61
CA LEU A 308 -0.58 -3.03 12.92
C LEU A 308 -1.24 -1.99 12.00
N THR A 309 -1.23 -2.24 10.70
CA THR A 309 -1.77 -1.37 9.63
C THR A 309 -3.30 -1.32 9.57
N ASP A 310 -3.93 -1.42 10.74
CA ASP A 310 -5.36 -1.15 10.90
C ASP A 310 -5.57 0.24 11.51
N THR A 311 -6.70 0.86 11.16
CA THR A 311 -7.01 2.21 11.64
C THR A 311 -7.09 2.30 13.16
N PHE A 312 -6.42 3.31 13.74
CA PHE A 312 -6.52 3.71 15.12
C PHE A 312 -7.86 4.41 15.37
N TYR A 313 -8.57 4.00 16.42
CA TYR A 313 -9.85 4.59 16.80
C TYR A 313 -10.05 4.53 18.32
N PRO A 314 -10.67 5.54 18.95
CA PRO A 314 -10.98 5.50 20.38
C PRO A 314 -11.83 4.29 20.77
N GLY A 315 -11.41 3.56 21.80
CA GLY A 315 -12.08 2.35 22.30
C GLY A 315 -11.30 1.06 22.07
N TRP A 316 -10.22 1.09 21.27
CA TRP A 316 -9.26 -0.02 21.23
C TRP A 316 -8.37 -0.01 22.47
N GLU A 317 -8.20 -1.19 23.07
CA GLU A 317 -7.31 -1.46 24.21
C GLU A 317 -6.26 -2.49 23.78
N ALA A 318 -5.02 -2.37 24.27
CA ALA A 318 -3.95 -3.33 24.03
C ALA A 318 -3.54 -4.05 25.32
N ALA A 319 -3.11 -5.31 25.18
CA ALA A 319 -2.50 -6.08 26.25
C ALA A 319 -1.32 -6.90 25.72
N ILE A 320 -0.27 -7.02 26.52
CA ILE A 320 0.89 -7.90 26.28
C ILE A 320 0.86 -8.96 27.37
N ASP A 321 0.76 -10.23 26.96
CA ASP A 321 0.65 -11.38 27.89
C ASP A 321 -0.46 -11.20 28.93
N GLY A 322 -1.57 -10.59 28.52
CA GLY A 322 -2.73 -10.29 29.36
C GLY A 322 -2.61 -9.06 30.27
N GLN A 323 -1.46 -8.38 30.29
CA GLN A 323 -1.27 -7.12 31.02
C GLN A 323 -1.55 -5.92 30.12
N ALA A 324 -2.27 -4.91 30.64
CA ALA A 324 -2.61 -3.73 29.86
C ALA A 324 -1.36 -2.99 29.35
N ALA A 325 -1.39 -2.61 28.07
CA ALA A 325 -0.33 -1.88 27.38
C ALA A 325 -0.90 -0.63 26.70
N ALA A 326 -0.07 0.40 26.56
CA ALA A 326 -0.46 1.64 25.90
C ALA A 326 -0.55 1.42 24.37
N LEU A 327 -1.72 1.72 23.80
CA LEU A 327 -1.92 1.75 22.37
C LEU A 327 -1.49 3.12 21.82
N GLN A 328 -0.67 3.11 20.79
CA GLN A 328 -0.13 4.27 20.12
C GLN A 328 -0.80 4.48 18.75
N GLN A 329 -0.94 5.75 18.35
CA GLN A 329 -1.32 6.11 16.99
C GLN A 329 -0.03 6.28 16.16
N VAL A 330 0.15 5.43 15.16
CA VAL A 330 1.40 5.28 14.41
C VAL A 330 1.15 5.59 12.93
N ASP A 331 2.13 6.19 12.27
CA ASP A 331 2.13 6.56 10.84
C ASP A 331 0.83 7.22 10.40
N GLY A 332 0.40 8.20 11.21
CA GLY A 332 -0.80 8.99 10.98
C GLY A 332 -2.10 8.28 11.38
N MET A 333 -2.35 7.05 10.94
CA MET A 333 -3.66 6.40 11.15
C MET A 333 -3.63 4.99 11.70
N PHE A 334 -2.48 4.37 11.90
CA PHE A 334 -2.35 2.97 12.31
C PHE A 334 -2.19 2.81 13.82
N ARG A 335 -2.27 1.55 14.26
CA ARG A 335 -2.14 1.16 15.67
C ARG A 335 -0.74 0.64 15.94
N GLY A 336 -0.18 0.97 17.09
CA GLY A 336 1.05 0.33 17.55
C GLY A 336 1.13 0.12 19.05
N VAL A 337 2.00 -0.78 19.47
CA VAL A 337 2.24 -1.12 20.88
C VAL A 337 3.73 -1.39 21.08
N PHE A 338 4.33 -0.80 22.11
CA PHE A 338 5.72 -1.11 22.47
C PHE A 338 5.80 -2.51 23.08
N VAL A 339 6.63 -3.37 22.50
CA VAL A 339 6.84 -4.75 22.93
C VAL A 339 8.27 -4.90 23.47
N PRO A 340 8.47 -5.45 24.68
CA PRO A 340 9.79 -5.71 25.21
C PRO A 340 10.50 -6.84 24.44
N ALA A 341 11.80 -7.00 24.67
CA ALA A 341 12.56 -8.12 24.14
C ALA A 341 12.06 -9.45 24.74
N GLY A 342 11.84 -10.45 23.89
CA GLY A 342 11.32 -11.76 24.29
C GLY A 342 10.29 -12.32 23.31
N GLU A 343 9.59 -13.36 23.76
CA GLU A 343 8.41 -13.91 23.11
C GLU A 343 7.17 -13.42 23.85
N HIS A 344 6.25 -12.80 23.12
CA HIS A 344 5.07 -12.15 23.67
C HIS A 344 3.83 -12.39 22.82
N GLN A 345 2.68 -12.44 23.48
CA GLN A 345 1.38 -12.40 22.81
C GLN A 345 0.75 -11.02 23.01
N VAL A 346 0.61 -10.29 21.92
CA VAL A 346 -0.07 -8.98 21.90
C VAL A 346 -1.52 -9.18 21.49
N THR A 347 -2.44 -8.68 22.31
CA THR A 347 -3.87 -8.68 22.01
C THR A 347 -4.36 -7.25 21.91
N MET A 348 -5.06 -6.91 20.84
CA MET A 348 -5.76 -5.63 20.68
C MET A 348 -7.25 -5.91 20.60
N ALA A 349 -8.06 -5.31 21.48
CA ALA A 349 -9.50 -5.55 21.57
C ALA A 349 -10.29 -4.24 21.59
N TYR A 350 -11.41 -4.20 20.86
CA TYR A 350 -12.30 -3.05 20.78
C TYR A 350 -13.35 -3.10 21.89
N ARG A 351 -13.21 -2.25 22.90
CA ARG A 351 -14.07 -2.17 24.08
C ARG A 351 -14.57 -0.73 24.32
N PRO A 352 -15.42 -0.18 23.42
CA PRO A 352 -15.84 1.21 23.49
C PRO A 352 -16.73 1.48 24.72
N ASP A 353 -16.55 2.67 25.32
CA ASP A 353 -17.35 3.08 26.48
C ASP A 353 -18.84 3.25 26.16
N SER A 354 -19.18 3.54 24.89
CA SER A 354 -20.56 3.60 24.41
C SER A 354 -21.29 2.27 24.57
N PHE A 355 -20.61 1.14 24.33
CA PHE A 355 -21.19 -0.19 24.54
C PHE A 355 -21.43 -0.46 26.02
N LYS A 356 -20.45 -0.14 26.88
CA LYS A 356 -20.60 -0.25 28.34
C LYS A 356 -21.80 0.58 28.82
N MET A 357 -21.94 1.82 28.34
CA MET A 357 -23.07 2.69 28.67
C MET A 357 -24.41 2.15 28.15
N GLY A 358 -24.44 1.59 26.94
CA GLY A 358 -25.64 0.94 26.39
C GLY A 358 -26.09 -0.26 27.22
N LEU A 359 -25.15 -1.07 27.70
CA LEU A 359 -25.44 -2.19 28.60
C LEU A 359 -26.06 -1.70 29.92
N TRP A 360 -25.44 -0.71 30.56
CA TRP A 360 -25.96 -0.09 31.79
C TRP A 360 -27.38 0.49 31.61
N LEU A 361 -27.63 1.20 30.51
CA LEU A 361 -28.96 1.73 30.21
C LEU A 361 -30.01 0.64 29.96
N THR A 362 -29.60 -0.47 29.33
CA THR A 362 -30.47 -1.63 29.10
C THR A 362 -30.85 -2.30 30.41
N GLU A 363 -29.89 -2.48 31.33
CA GLU A 363 -30.16 -3.03 32.66
C GLU A 363 -31.13 -2.17 33.46
N ILE A 364 -30.95 -0.84 33.44
CA ILE A 364 -31.89 0.11 34.07
C ILE A 364 -33.28 -0.02 33.45
N GLY A 365 -33.36 -0.09 32.11
CA GLY A 365 -34.62 -0.25 31.39
C GLY A 365 -35.36 -1.54 31.76
N ILE A 366 -34.64 -2.67 31.83
CA ILE A 366 -35.19 -3.95 32.28
C ILE A 366 -35.69 -3.84 33.73
N GLY A 367 -34.92 -3.21 34.62
CA GLY A 367 -35.30 -2.98 36.01
C GLY A 367 -36.60 -2.17 36.14
N VAL A 368 -36.71 -1.06 35.41
CA VAL A 368 -37.93 -0.24 35.38
C VAL A 368 -39.11 -1.02 34.82
N TRP A 369 -38.92 -1.79 33.74
CA TRP A 369 -39.96 -2.61 33.15
C TRP A 369 -40.48 -3.66 34.14
N LEU A 370 -39.58 -4.37 34.83
CA LEU A 370 -39.96 -5.36 35.86
C LEU A 370 -40.74 -4.72 37.02
N LEU A 371 -40.36 -3.52 37.46
CA LEU A 371 -41.09 -2.79 38.51
C LEU A 371 -42.51 -2.41 38.06
N LEU A 372 -42.69 -1.97 36.82
CA LEU A 372 -44.01 -1.64 36.26
C LEU A 372 -44.91 -2.89 36.14
N VAL A 373 -44.34 -4.02 35.70
CA VAL A 373 -45.05 -5.31 35.63
C VAL A 373 -45.45 -5.80 37.02
N ALA A 374 -44.55 -5.69 38.00
CA ALA A 374 -44.87 -6.05 39.39
C ALA A 374 -45.96 -5.15 39.98
N GLY A 375 -45.89 -3.83 39.75
CA GLY A 375 -46.88 -2.86 40.20
C GLY A 375 -48.27 -3.12 39.62
N THR A 376 -48.36 -3.41 38.31
CA THR A 376 -49.62 -3.76 37.64
C THR A 376 -50.17 -5.08 38.16
N ALA A 377 -49.34 -6.12 38.34
CA ALA A 377 -49.77 -7.40 38.91
C ALA A 377 -50.31 -7.27 40.34
N VAL A 378 -49.69 -6.45 41.19
CA VAL A 378 -50.19 -6.15 42.54
C VAL A 378 -51.51 -5.39 42.50
N SER A 379 -51.65 -4.40 41.60
CA SER A 379 -52.91 -3.66 41.43
C SER A 379 -54.06 -4.56 40.96
N TRP A 380 -53.76 -5.51 40.06
CA TRP A 380 -54.73 -6.46 39.53
C TRP A 380 -55.17 -7.49 40.58
N ARG A 381 -54.25 -7.91 41.47
CA ARG A 381 -54.57 -8.76 42.63
C ARG A 381 -55.41 -8.07 43.70
N LYS A 382 -55.33 -6.73 43.82
CA LYS A 382 -56.16 -5.96 44.78
C LYS A 382 -57.56 -5.65 44.25
N THR A 383 -57.78 -5.72 42.94
CA THR A 383 -59.05 -5.38 42.28
C THR A 383 -59.92 -6.60 41.98
N ARG A 384 -59.36 -7.82 42.07
CA ARG A 384 -60.10 -9.08 42.21
C ARG A 384 -60.26 -9.42 43.68
#